data_AF-A0A948RZR8-F1
#
_entry.id   AF-A0A948RZR8-F1
#
_cell.length_a   1.000
_cell.length_b   1.000
_cell.length_c   1.000
_cell.angle_alpha   90.00
_cell.angle_beta   90.00
_cell.angle_gamma   90.00
#
_symmetry.space_group_name_H-M   'P 1'
#
loop_
_entity.id
_entity.type
_entity.pdbx_description
1 polymer ?
#
loop_
_entity_poly.entity_id
_entity_poly.type
_entity_poly.pdbx_seq_one_letter_code
_entity_poly.pdbx_strand_id
1 'polypeptide(L)'
;MRAGSRAQWLEQLKKELQSNAYQTLLTELRIEESFLRRFRTWAEVLLFMHGGDSHDPRKDSVLYPILKAHGEVPDQRWVTILLTVFWPGLDSIFKKRRRWDPLDPDR
;
A
#
# COMPACT_ATOMS: atom_id res chain seq x y z
N MET A 1 5.83 9.83 -19.72
CA MET A 1 5.94 8.35 -19.53
C MET A 1 4.59 7.79 -19.11
N ARG A 2 4.22 6.67 -19.72
CA ARG A 2 2.86 6.19 -19.99
C ARG A 2 2.15 5.64 -18.74
N ALA A 3 0.86 5.92 -18.59
CA ALA A 3 -0.01 5.36 -17.54
C ALA A 3 -0.05 3.81 -17.51
N GLY A 4 0.38 3.15 -18.60
CA GLY A 4 0.61 1.70 -18.65
C GLY A 4 1.71 1.18 -17.73
N SER A 5 2.77 1.94 -17.42
CA SER A 5 3.86 1.41 -16.57
C SER A 5 3.50 1.38 -15.08
N ARG A 6 2.66 2.31 -14.61
CA ARG A 6 2.33 2.48 -13.19
C ARG A 6 1.32 1.47 -12.69
N ALA A 7 0.28 1.20 -13.46
CA ALA A 7 -0.69 0.15 -13.14
C ALA A 7 -0.04 -1.23 -13.19
N GLN A 8 0.82 -1.48 -14.19
CA GLN A 8 1.59 -2.72 -14.28
C GLN A 8 2.57 -2.88 -13.12
N TRP A 9 3.23 -1.80 -12.71
CA TRP A 9 4.11 -1.81 -11.55
C TRP A 9 3.36 -2.11 -10.24
N LEU A 10 2.17 -1.52 -10.05
CA LEU A 10 1.32 -1.85 -8.90
C LEU A 10 0.91 -3.33 -8.90
N GLU A 11 0.47 -3.86 -10.04
CA GLU A 11 0.10 -5.27 -10.14
C GLU A 11 1.29 -6.20 -9.88
N GLN A 12 2.50 -5.80 -10.29
CA GLN A 12 3.72 -6.52 -9.96
C GLN A 12 4.01 -6.49 -8.46
N LEU A 13 3.87 -5.32 -7.81
CA LEU A 13 4.03 -5.22 -6.36
C LEU A 13 2.99 -6.07 -5.62
N LYS A 14 1.72 -6.00 -6.00
CA LYS A 14 0.67 -6.83 -5.38
C LYS A 14 0.98 -8.33 -5.50
N LYS A 15 1.53 -8.77 -6.62
CA LYS A 15 2.02 -10.15 -6.78
C LYS A 15 3.22 -10.44 -5.88
N GLU A 16 4.15 -9.51 -5.76
CA GLU A 16 5.31 -9.65 -4.88
C GLU A 16 4.89 -9.81 -3.40
N LEU A 17 3.87 -9.05 -2.95
CA LEU A 17 3.28 -9.17 -1.62
C LEU A 17 2.62 -10.53 -1.36
N GLN A 18 2.33 -11.33 -2.40
CA GLN A 18 1.85 -12.71 -2.25
C GLN A 18 2.98 -13.71 -1.95
N SER A 19 4.25 -13.31 -2.11
CA SER A 19 5.37 -14.20 -1.81
C SER A 19 5.49 -14.47 -0.31
N ASN A 20 6.06 -15.64 0.01
CA ASN A 20 6.22 -16.11 1.39
C ASN A 20 6.93 -15.10 2.29
N ALA A 21 7.92 -14.37 1.76
CA ALA A 21 8.69 -13.38 2.50
C ALA A 21 7.82 -12.25 3.08
N TYR A 22 6.78 -11.83 2.35
CA TYR A 22 5.84 -10.82 2.83
C TYR A 22 4.79 -11.45 3.75
N GLN A 23 4.32 -12.67 3.47
CA GLN A 23 3.37 -13.37 4.34
C GLN A 23 3.96 -13.63 5.74
N THR A 24 5.26 -13.87 5.85
CA THR A 24 5.95 -13.97 7.14
C THR A 24 5.86 -12.65 7.92
N LEU A 25 6.10 -11.50 7.29
CA LEU A 25 5.95 -10.19 7.95
C LEU A 25 4.53 -9.96 8.47
N LEU A 26 3.51 -10.35 7.69
CA LEU A 26 2.13 -10.26 8.16
C LEU A 26 1.87 -11.22 9.33
N THR A 27 2.47 -12.41 9.31
CA THR A 27 2.32 -13.38 10.40
C THR A 27 2.91 -12.86 11.70
N GLU A 28 4.09 -12.25 11.65
CA GLU A 28 4.73 -11.58 12.80
C GLU A 28 3.82 -10.48 13.35
N LEU A 29 3.35 -9.58 12.47
CA LEU A 29 2.43 -8.52 12.88
C LEU A 29 1.12 -9.06 13.49
N ARG A 30 0.59 -10.19 13.02
CA ARG A 30 -0.64 -10.80 13.56
C ARG A 30 -0.45 -11.38 14.96
N ILE A 31 0.76 -11.80 15.32
CA ILE A 31 1.06 -12.30 16.67
C ILE A 31 0.91 -11.15 17.66
N GLU A 32 1.53 -10.01 17.34
CA GLU A 32 1.62 -8.83 18.20
C GLU A 32 0.33 -7.99 18.19
N GLU A 33 -0.31 -7.85 17.03
CA GLU A 33 -1.40 -6.90 16.83
C GLU A 33 -2.74 -7.59 16.63
N SER A 34 -3.60 -7.47 17.64
CA SER A 34 -4.91 -8.14 17.65
C SER A 34 -5.80 -7.75 16.47
N PHE A 35 -5.74 -6.50 16.01
CA PHE A 35 -6.53 -6.03 14.88
C PHE A 35 -6.12 -6.73 13.58
N LEU A 36 -4.82 -6.97 13.37
CA LEU A 36 -4.30 -7.55 12.14
C LEU A 36 -4.63 -9.04 12.00
N ARG A 37 -4.99 -9.73 13.08
CA ARG A 37 -5.35 -11.16 13.07
C ARG A 37 -6.49 -11.52 12.11
N ARG A 38 -7.36 -10.55 11.80
CA ARG A 38 -8.48 -10.73 10.84
C ARG A 38 -8.00 -10.89 9.40
N PHE A 39 -6.82 -10.38 9.08
CA PHE A 39 -6.27 -10.45 7.74
C PHE A 39 -5.35 -11.67 7.65
N ARG A 40 -5.65 -12.58 6.73
CA ARG A 40 -4.85 -13.77 6.44
C ARG A 40 -3.75 -13.47 5.45
N THR A 41 -3.96 -12.49 4.58
CA THR A 41 -3.03 -12.12 3.51
C THR A 41 -2.91 -10.62 3.35
N TRP A 42 -1.80 -10.17 2.78
CA TRP A 42 -1.64 -8.77 2.36
C TRP A 42 -2.71 -8.30 1.36
N ALA A 43 -3.26 -9.19 0.53
CA ALA A 43 -4.34 -8.82 -0.38
C ALA A 43 -5.61 -8.37 0.37
N GLU A 44 -5.93 -9.02 1.49
CA GLU A 44 -7.05 -8.62 2.35
C GLU A 44 -6.77 -7.30 3.08
N VAL A 45 -5.53 -7.09 3.53
CA VAL A 45 -5.08 -5.80 4.09
C VAL A 45 -5.26 -4.68 3.07
N LEU A 46 -4.80 -4.89 1.83
CA LEU A 46 -4.93 -3.90 0.76
C LEU A 46 -6.40 -3.64 0.41
N LEU A 47 -7.23 -4.69 0.32
CA LEU A 47 -8.66 -4.53 0.08
C LEU A 47 -9.30 -3.64 1.16
N PHE A 48 -8.95 -3.87 2.43
CA PHE A 48 -9.43 -3.05 3.54
C PHE A 48 -8.92 -1.61 3.48
N MET A 49 -7.62 -1.41 3.22
CA MET A 49 -7.00 -0.09 3.18
C MET A 49 -7.46 0.74 1.98
N HIS A 50 -7.70 0.11 0.83
CA HIS A 50 -8.17 0.76 -0.39
C HIS A 50 -9.69 0.93 -0.43
N GLY A 51 -10.43 0.14 0.35
CA GLY A 51 -11.88 0.24 0.50
C GLY A 51 -12.31 1.30 1.51
N GLY A 52 -13.60 1.64 1.49
CA GLY A 52 -14.23 2.53 2.48
C GLY A 52 -13.73 3.97 2.45
N ASP A 53 -14.01 4.70 3.53
CA ASP A 53 -13.58 6.10 3.70
C ASP A 53 -12.06 6.16 3.94
N SER A 54 -11.41 7.17 3.35
CA SER A 54 -10.01 7.48 3.63
C SER A 54 -9.77 7.93 5.07
N HIS A 55 -10.79 8.43 5.76
CA HIS A 55 -10.73 8.90 7.15
C HIS A 55 -11.21 7.84 8.16
N ASP A 56 -11.37 6.59 7.73
CA ASP A 56 -11.75 5.51 8.65
C ASP A 56 -10.64 5.32 9.70
N PRO A 57 -10.89 5.61 11.00
CA PRO A 57 -9.87 5.53 12.04
C PRO A 57 -9.35 4.09 12.24
N ARG A 58 -10.07 3.07 11.76
CA ARG A 58 -9.61 1.67 11.81
C ARG A 58 -8.44 1.40 10.87
N LYS A 59 -8.16 2.28 9.90
CA LYS A 59 -6.98 2.21 9.05
C LYS A 59 -5.70 2.50 9.83
N ASP A 60 -5.79 3.28 10.91
CA ASP A 60 -4.63 3.54 11.79
C ASP A 60 -4.23 2.27 12.56
N SER A 61 -5.20 1.40 12.87
CA SER A 61 -4.94 0.06 13.44
C SER A 61 -4.19 -0.88 12.49
N VAL A 62 -4.05 -0.51 11.21
CA VAL A 62 -3.21 -1.21 10.23
C VAL A 62 -1.90 -0.47 10.01
N LEU A 63 -1.96 0.86 9.86
CA LEU A 63 -0.78 1.68 9.55
C LEU A 63 0.21 1.75 10.70
N TYR A 64 -0.27 1.91 11.93
CA TYR A 64 0.61 2.11 13.08
C TYR A 64 1.58 0.94 13.29
N PRO A 65 1.13 -0.34 13.28
CA PRO A 65 2.05 -1.46 13.39
C PRO A 65 3.07 -1.57 12.26
N ILE A 66 2.66 -1.27 11.03
CA ILE A 66 3.55 -1.32 9.86
C ILE A 66 4.64 -0.24 10.00
N LEU A 67 4.27 0.97 10.41
CA LEU A 67 5.21 2.07 10.62
C LEU A 67 6.14 1.81 11.80
N LYS A 68 5.61 1.23 12.89
CA LYS A 68 6.41 0.82 14.04
C LYS A 68 7.46 -0.21 13.63
N ALA A 69 7.05 -1.29 12.97
CA ALA A 69 7.96 -2.36 12.51
C ALA A 69 9.02 -1.84 11.52
N HIS A 70 8.65 -0.92 10.64
CA HIS A 70 9.59 -0.24 9.74
C HIS A 70 10.63 0.62 10.49
N GLY A 71 10.22 1.29 11.57
CA GLY A 71 11.10 2.13 12.38
C GLY A 71 12.09 1.34 13.24
N GLU A 72 11.73 0.12 13.62
CA GLU A 72 12.56 -0.77 14.43
C GLU A 72 13.60 -1.52 13.60
N VAL A 73 13.23 -1.97 12.39
CA VAL A 73 14.13 -2.70 11.49
C VAL A 73 14.06 -2.11 10.08
N PRO A 74 15.15 -1.49 9.59
CA PRO A 74 15.23 -1.01 8.21
C PRO A 74 15.11 -2.17 7.23
N ASP A 75 13.94 -2.30 6.59
CA ASP A 75 13.67 -3.34 5.60
C ASP A 75 12.91 -2.75 4.40
N GLN A 76 13.46 -2.97 3.21
CA GLN A 76 12.88 -2.52 1.95
C GLN A 76 11.47 -3.07 1.71
N ARG A 77 11.14 -4.24 2.29
CA ARG A 77 9.81 -4.85 2.19
C ARG A 77 8.72 -3.97 2.80
N TRP A 78 9.02 -3.26 3.88
CA TRP A 78 8.08 -2.32 4.49
C TRP A 78 7.80 -1.12 3.59
N VAL A 79 8.82 -0.62 2.89
CA VAL A 79 8.66 0.45 1.90
C VAL A 79 7.73 -0.02 0.77
N THR A 80 7.91 -1.25 0.28
CA THR A 80 7.04 -1.87 -0.72
C THR A 80 5.58 -1.98 -0.24
N ILE A 81 5.36 -2.41 1.01
CA ILE A 81 4.03 -2.48 1.62
C ILE A 81 3.39 -1.09 1.69
N LEU A 82 4.11 -0.09 2.23
CA LEU A 82 3.62 1.28 2.38
C LEU A 82 3.27 1.90 1.02
N LEU A 83 4.12 1.73 0.01
CA LEU A 83 3.86 2.21 -1.35
C LEU A 83 2.59 1.60 -1.92
N THR A 84 2.36 0.30 -1.69
CA THR A 84 1.17 -0.40 -2.19
C THR A 84 -0.10 0.06 -1.45
N VAL A 85 -0.01 0.30 -0.14
CA VAL A 85 -1.11 0.83 0.69
C VAL A 85 -1.51 2.24 0.24
N PHE A 86 -0.54 3.14 0.09
CA PHE A 86 -0.81 4.55 -0.26
C PHE A 86 -1.04 4.79 -1.76
N TRP A 87 -0.88 3.77 -2.60
CA TRP A 87 -0.96 3.91 -4.05
C TRP A 87 -2.23 4.63 -4.56
N PRO A 88 -3.45 4.35 -4.08
CA PRO A 88 -4.64 5.05 -4.58
C PRO A 88 -4.60 6.57 -4.31
N GLY A 89 -4.05 6.97 -3.17
CA GLY A 89 -3.86 8.37 -2.81
C GLY A 89 -2.83 9.04 -3.71
N LEU A 90 -1.69 8.38 -3.92
CA LEU A 90 -0.64 8.84 -4.82
C LEU A 90 -1.15 8.97 -6.27
N ASP A 91 -1.88 7.97 -6.77
CA ASP A 91 -2.47 7.98 -8.12
C ASP A 91 -3.48 9.12 -8.30
N SER A 92 -4.29 9.41 -7.28
CA SER A 92 -5.20 10.56 -7.27
C SER A 92 -4.44 11.89 -7.37
N ILE A 93 -3.36 12.06 -6.61
CA ILE A 93 -2.49 13.24 -6.67
C ILE A 93 -1.86 13.37 -8.07
N PHE A 94 -1.32 12.29 -8.63
CA PHE A 94 -0.75 12.30 -9.98
C PHE A 94 -1.79 12.66 -11.06
N LYS A 95 -3.01 12.13 -10.94
CA LYS A 95 -4.13 12.46 -11.84
C LYS A 95 -4.57 13.91 -11.71
N LYS A 96 -4.57 14.47 -10.49
CA LYS A 96 -4.85 15.90 -10.26
C LYS A 96 -3.75 16.78 -10.86
N ARG A 97 -2.48 16.44 -10.64
CA ARG A 97 -1.33 17.17 -11.22
C ARG A 97 -1.39 17.22 -12.75
N ARG A 98 -1.76 16.11 -13.42
CA ARG A 98 -1.92 16.10 -14.88
C ARG A 98 -3.00 17.07 -15.38
N ARG A 99 -4.02 17.38 -14.57
CA ARG A 99 -5.04 18.37 -14.94
C ARG A 99 -4.57 19.81 -14.75
N TRP A 100 -3.46 20.03 -14.04
CA TRP A 100 -2.90 21.35 -13.75
C TRP A 100 -1.76 21.73 -14.69
N ASP A 101 -1.27 20.83 -15.54
CA ASP A 101 -0.26 21.13 -16.56
C ASP A 101 -0.96 21.68 -17.82
N PRO A 102 -0.85 22.98 -18.16
CA PRO A 102 -1.42 23.54 -19.38
C PRO A 102 -0.55 23.26 -20.62
N LEU A 103 0.63 22.66 -20.43
CA LEU A 103 1.63 22.35 -21.45
C LEU A 103 1.72 20.83 -21.70
N ASP A 104 0.57 20.14 -21.77
CA ASP A 104 0.52 18.80 -22.38
C ASP A 104 0.47 19.01 -23.91
N PRO A 105 1.57 18.79 -24.66
CA PRO A 105 1.62 19.05 -26.11
C PRO A 105 0.81 18.04 -26.93
N ASP A 106 0.19 17.05 -26.30
CA ASP A 106 -0.65 16.02 -26.94
C ASP A 106 -2.16 16.38 -26.91
N ARG A 107 -2.52 17.67 -26.97
CA ARG A 107 -3.91 18.13 -27.04
C ARG A 107 -4.31 18.64 -28.42
#